data_AF-D1YZK7-F1
#
_entry.id   AF-D1YZK7-F1
#
_cell.length_a   1.000
_cell.length_b   1.000
_cell.length_c   1.000
_cell.angle_alpha   90.00
_cell.angle_beta   90.00
_cell.angle_gamma   90.00
#
_symmetry.space_group_name_H-M   'P 1'
#
loop_
_entity.id
_entity.type
_entity.pdbx_description
1 polymer ?
#
loop_
_entity_poly.entity_id
_entity_poly.type
_entity_poly.pdbx_seq_one_letter_code
_entity_poly.pdbx_strand_id
1 'polypeptide(L)' 'MTTPPVNDENTSECICDGCPSYPGQGDKKQYCGHGKSPLKVNMEGCICPAGCPVYKKYKLKEMYYCVYGQAK' A
#
# COMPACT_ATOMS: atom_id res chain seq x y z
N MET A 1 -9.12 -3.85 -12.32
CA MET A 1 -9.19 -4.44 -10.96
C MET A 1 -10.09 -3.47 -10.20
N THR A 2 -10.17 -3.39 -8.87
CA THR A 2 -10.88 -2.24 -8.26
C THR A 2 -9.99 -1.59 -7.23
N THR A 3 -9.94 -0.26 -7.29
CA THR A 3 -9.17 0.54 -6.34
C THR A 3 -9.77 0.38 -4.95
N PRO A 4 -9.00 -0.06 -3.94
CA PRO A 4 -9.49 -0.13 -2.56
C PRO A 4 -9.90 1.28 -2.08
N PRO A 5 -11.11 1.46 -1.54
CA PRO A 5 -11.51 2.73 -0.95
C PRO A 5 -10.65 3.03 0.28
N VAL A 6 -10.33 4.31 0.47
CA VAL A 6 -9.66 4.81 1.66
C VAL A 6 -10.72 5.05 2.73
N ASN A 7 -10.79 4.15 3.71
CA ASN A 7 -11.68 4.22 4.87
C ASN A 7 -10.96 3.65 6.11
N ASP A 8 -11.55 3.84 7.29
CA ASP A 8 -10.97 3.38 8.55
C ASP A 8 -10.71 1.87 8.59
N GLU A 9 -11.61 1.08 8.00
CA GLU A 9 -11.48 -0.39 7.92
C GLU A 9 -10.22 -0.80 7.15
N ASN A 10 -10.11 -0.41 5.88
CA ASN A 10 -8.96 -0.79 5.05
C ASN A 10 -7.65 -0.16 5.56
N THR A 11 -7.72 1.05 6.14
CA THR A 11 -6.53 1.73 6.67
C THR A 11 -6.02 1.01 7.92
N SER A 12 -6.92 0.54 8.78
CA SER A 12 -6.58 -0.23 9.99
C SER A 12 -6.06 -1.63 9.66
N GLU A 13 -6.57 -2.25 8.60
CA GLU A 13 -6.04 -3.53 8.09
C GLU A 13 -4.70 -3.38 7.35
N CYS A 14 -4.28 -2.15 7.03
CA CYS A 14 -3.08 -1.92 6.26
C CYS A 14 -1.81 -2.15 7.09
N ILE A 15 -0.88 -2.95 6.56
CA ILE A 15 0.39 -3.30 7.22
C ILE A 15 1.58 -2.47 6.72
N CYS A 16 1.32 -1.32 6.08
CA CYS A 16 2.37 -0.53 5.43
C CYS A 16 3.50 -0.08 6.40
N ASP A 17 3.23 0.19 7.68
CA ASP A 17 4.28 0.60 8.62
C ASP A 17 5.38 -0.44 8.82
N GLY A 18 5.05 -1.73 8.67
CA GLY A 18 6.02 -2.82 8.76
C GLY A 18 6.72 -3.13 7.43
N CYS A 19 6.39 -2.42 6.35
CA CYS A 19 6.95 -2.68 5.03
C CYS A 19 8.35 -2.08 4.93
N PRO A 20 9.38 -2.83 4.47
CA PRO A 20 10.73 -2.29 4.34
C PRO A 20 10.83 -1.19 3.28
N SER A 21 9.89 -1.14 2.33
CA SER A 21 9.80 -0.03 1.35
C SER A 21 8.91 1.13 1.81
N TYR A 22 8.43 1.15 3.06
CA TYR A 22 7.67 2.30 3.56
C TYR A 22 8.64 3.44 3.89
N PRO A 23 8.47 4.64 3.30
CA PRO A 23 9.40 5.75 3.51
C PRO A 23 9.33 6.36 4.91
N GLY A 24 8.33 5.98 5.71
CA GLY A 24 8.14 6.50 7.07
C GLY A 24 7.73 7.97 7.08
N GLN A 25 8.23 8.69 8.09
CA GLN A 25 8.15 10.16 8.20
C GLN A 25 6.73 10.74 8.23
N GLY A 26 5.76 9.96 8.73
CA GLY A 26 4.36 10.40 8.81
C GLY A 26 3.64 10.42 7.46
N ASP A 27 4.20 9.77 6.43
CA ASP A 27 3.51 9.63 5.15
C ASP A 27 2.27 8.74 5.26
N LYS A 28 1.30 8.96 4.38
CA LYS A 28 0.05 8.21 4.35
C LYS A 28 0.30 6.71 4.11
N LYS A 29 -0.61 5.87 4.62
CA LYS A 29 -0.61 4.41 4.38
C LYS A 29 -1.55 4.09 3.22
N GLN A 30 -1.77 2.79 2.97
CA GLN A 30 -2.75 2.30 2.01
C GLN A 30 -2.58 2.91 0.60
N TYR A 31 -1.33 2.96 0.11
CA TYR A 31 -1.03 3.54 -1.21
C TYR A 31 -1.80 2.89 -2.38
N CYS A 32 -2.21 1.63 -2.23
CA CYS A 32 -3.08 0.96 -3.20
C CYS A 32 -4.43 1.67 -3.41
N GLY A 33 -4.92 2.41 -2.41
CA GLY A 33 -6.10 3.27 -2.51
C GLY A 33 -5.75 4.77 -2.63
N HIS A 34 -4.77 5.24 -1.86
CA HIS A 34 -4.40 6.67 -1.78
C HIS A 34 -3.56 7.21 -2.94
N GLY A 35 -2.97 6.32 -3.75
CA GLY A 35 -1.96 6.70 -4.73
C GLY A 35 -0.56 6.75 -4.13
N LYS A 36 0.43 7.05 -4.98
CA LYS A 36 1.86 6.99 -4.64
C LYS A 36 2.25 7.95 -3.50
N SER A 37 3.38 7.63 -2.86
CA SER A 37 4.03 8.50 -1.89
C SER A 37 4.57 9.76 -2.57
N PRO A 38 4.50 10.92 -1.90
CA PRO A 38 5.25 12.12 -2.30
C PRO A 38 6.74 12.03 -1.97
N LEU A 39 7.15 11.10 -1.11
CA LEU A 39 8.54 10.91 -0.70
C LEU A 39 9.27 9.96 -1.66
N LYS A 40 10.61 10.01 -1.62
CA LYS A 40 11.44 9.04 -2.33
C LYS A 40 11.36 7.68 -1.62
N VAL A 41 10.83 6.69 -2.31
CA VAL A 41 10.70 5.31 -1.81
C VAL A 41 11.81 4.45 -2.38
N ASN A 42 12.46 3.66 -1.51
CA ASN A 42 13.42 2.65 -1.91
C ASN A 42 12.72 1.28 -1.97
N MET A 43 12.84 0.53 -3.07
CA MET A 43 12.16 -0.75 -3.27
C MET A 43 12.94 -1.91 -2.62
N GLU A 44 13.11 -1.88 -1.30
CA GLU A 44 13.87 -2.90 -0.56
C GLU A 44 13.07 -4.18 -0.31
N GLY A 45 11.74 -4.11 -0.46
CA GLY A 45 10.85 -5.26 -0.37
C GLY A 45 9.39 -4.86 -0.14
N CYS A 46 8.44 -5.71 -0.55
CA CYS A 46 7.01 -5.47 -0.36
C CYS A 46 6.33 -6.66 0.29
N ILE A 47 5.81 -6.46 1.50
CA ILE A 47 5.09 -7.50 2.26
C ILE A 47 3.60 -7.59 1.92
N CYS A 48 3.09 -6.67 1.10
CA CYS A 48 1.66 -6.61 0.78
C CYS A 48 1.11 -7.90 0.14
N PRO A 49 1.75 -8.50 -0.87
CA PRO A 49 1.21 -9.70 -1.51
C PRO A 49 1.15 -10.91 -0.58
N ALA A 50 2.06 -10.98 0.40
CA ALA A 50 2.17 -12.09 1.34
C ALA A 50 1.23 -11.93 2.55
N GLY A 51 1.05 -10.70 3.05
CA GLY A 51 0.44 -10.49 4.37
C GLY A 51 -0.63 -9.42 4.48
N CYS A 52 -0.86 -8.58 3.46
CA CYS A 52 -1.82 -7.48 3.59
C CYS A 52 -3.26 -7.95 3.35
N PRO A 53 -4.17 -7.83 4.34
CA PRO A 53 -5.58 -8.21 4.17
C PRO A 53 -6.26 -7.45 3.04
N VAL A 54 -6.01 -6.14 2.91
CA VAL A 54 -6.54 -5.30 1.82
C VAL A 54 -6.11 -5.82 0.46
N TYR A 55 -4.84 -6.23 0.33
CA TYR A 55 -4.32 -6.79 -0.92
C TYR A 55 -5.11 -8.03 -1.35
N LYS A 56 -5.35 -8.94 -0.42
CA LYS A 56 -6.08 -10.19 -0.65
C LYS A 56 -7.56 -9.94 -0.91
N LYS A 57 -8.20 -9.09 -0.09
CA LYS A 57 -9.62 -8.71 -0.16
C LYS A 57 -9.97 -8.14 -1.54
N TYR A 58 -9.12 -7.26 -2.07
CA TYR A 58 -9.32 -6.61 -3.37
C TYR A 58 -8.63 -7.33 -4.54
N LYS A 59 -8.03 -8.51 -4.29
CA LYS A 59 -7.34 -9.35 -5.29
C LYS A 59 -6.35 -8.54 -6.13
N LEU A 60 -5.59 -7.70 -5.46
CA LEU A 60 -4.54 -6.89 -6.08
C LEU A 60 -3.47 -7.81 -6.68
N LYS A 61 -2.81 -7.35 -7.74
CA LYS A 61 -1.78 -8.13 -8.47
C LYS A 61 -0.44 -7.42 -8.54
N GLU A 62 -0.46 -6.10 -8.51
CA GLU A 62 0.75 -5.29 -8.58
C GLU A 62 1.32 -5.08 -7.18
N MET A 63 2.58 -4.70 -7.08
CA MET A 63 3.27 -4.39 -5.83
C MET A 63 3.83 -2.97 -5.91
N TYR A 64 4.38 -2.46 -4.81
CA TYR A 64 4.97 -1.11 -4.75
C TYR A 64 4.01 0.01 -5.17
N TYR A 65 2.76 -0.05 -4.72
CA TYR A 65 1.79 1.04 -4.92
C TYR A 65 2.27 2.39 -4.35
N CYS A 66 3.15 2.36 -3.35
CA CYS A 66 3.86 3.54 -2.84
C CYS A 66 4.72 4.24 -3.89
N VAL A 67 5.12 3.55 -4.96
CA VAL A 67 5.91 4.12 -6.08
C VAL A 67 5.05 4.33 -7.32
N TYR A 68 4.35 3.27 -7.76
CA TYR A 68 3.68 3.27 -9.06
C TYR A 68 2.34 4.00 -9.08
N GLY A 69 1.71 4.17 -7.91
CA GLY A 69 0.38 4.78 -7.81
C GLY A 69 -0.66 3.80 -7.27
N GLN A 70 -1.92 4.20 -7.29
CA GLN A 70 -3.04 3.38 -6.80
C GLN A 70 -3.34 2.21 -7.76
N ALA A 71 -4.02 1.19 -7.24
CA ALA A 71 -4.49 0.05 -8.05
C ALA A 71 -5.52 0.51 -9.11
N LYS A 72 -5.63 -0.24 -10.22
CA LYS A 72 -6.53 0.04 -11.36
C LYS A 72 -7.39 -1.16 -11.74
#